data_AF-A0AAD9KRD2-F1
#
_entry.id   AF-A0AAD9KRD2-F1
#
_cell.length_a   1.000
_cell.length_b   1.000
_cell.length_c   1.000
_cell.angle_alpha   90.00
_cell.angle_beta   90.00
_cell.angle_gamma   90.00
#
_symmetry.space_group_name_H-M   'P 1'
#
loop_
_entity.id
_entity.type
_entity.pdbx_description
1 polymer ?
#
loop_
_entity_poly.entity_id
_entity_poly.type
_entity_poly.pdbx_seq_one_letter_code
_entity_poly.pdbx_strand_id
1 'polypeptide(L)'
;MGYAKITIRRNDFWNGQIGFYYKNSSHVTADEDKGRPAILTLERRNASYGTLTVFWKAKIQRGSDEVVSEQLDLTTQLERVTDDVHCAAGQHFCTFSVPLFDDAVPENETSFVVELTQVSPGAVVDPTHRFATVTLLRSDHPSGMVQFKAVSRCVYPHSTLRLPHFTT
;
A
#
# COMPACT_ATOMS: atom_id res chain seq x y z
N MET A 1 -48.35 -8.37 -34.42
CA MET A 1 -47.05 -7.69 -34.19
C MET A 1 -46.25 -8.54 -33.23
N GLY A 2 -45.33 -9.37 -33.74
CA GLY A 2 -44.46 -10.19 -32.89
C GLY A 2 -43.11 -9.51 -32.72
N TYR A 3 -42.61 -9.40 -31.50
CA TYR A 3 -41.23 -9.01 -31.26
C TYR A 3 -40.42 -10.22 -30.79
N ALA A 4 -39.15 -10.25 -31.20
CA ALA A 4 -38.19 -11.22 -30.69
C ALA A 4 -37.44 -10.57 -29.52
N LYS A 5 -37.37 -11.28 -28.38
CA LYS A 5 -36.53 -10.90 -27.25
C LYS A 5 -35.17 -11.59 -27.42
N ILE A 6 -34.19 -10.85 -27.93
CA ILE A 6 -32.80 -11.33 -28.03
C ILE A 6 -32.13 -11.07 -26.67
N THR A 7 -31.63 -12.13 -26.03
CA THR A 7 -30.83 -12.02 -24.80
C THR A 7 -29.42 -12.48 -25.11
N ILE A 8 -28.47 -11.55 -25.22
CA ILE A 8 -27.04 -11.88 -25.34
C ILE A 8 -26.55 -12.24 -23.94
N ARG A 9 -26.06 -13.47 -23.77
CA ARG A 9 -25.44 -13.91 -22.51
C ARG A 9 -24.04 -13.31 -22.39
N ARG A 10 -23.58 -13.24 -21.15
CA ARG A 10 -22.20 -12.96 -20.78
C ARG A 10 -21.23 -13.90 -21.52
N ASN A 11 -20.43 -13.35 -22.43
CA ASN A 11 -19.38 -14.03 -23.21
C ASN A 11 -18.13 -13.13 -23.26
N ASP A 12 -16.95 -13.66 -23.58
CA ASP A 12 -15.75 -12.89 -23.97
C ASP A 12 -15.20 -11.86 -22.95
N PHE A 13 -14.98 -12.27 -21.69
CA PHE A 13 -14.50 -11.39 -20.62
C PHE A 13 -15.29 -10.07 -20.50
N TRP A 14 -16.62 -10.16 -20.55
CA TRP A 14 -17.54 -9.03 -20.35
C TRP A 14 -17.28 -8.22 -19.05
N ASN A 15 -16.54 -8.73 -18.08
CA ASN A 15 -16.17 -8.02 -16.87
C ASN A 15 -14.71 -7.53 -16.89
N GLY A 16 -14.02 -7.59 -18.03
CA GLY A 16 -12.76 -6.92 -18.32
C GLY A 16 -11.50 -7.61 -17.82
N GLN A 17 -10.36 -6.95 -18.02
CA GLN A 17 -9.07 -7.35 -17.48
C GLN A 17 -8.67 -6.37 -16.36
N ILE A 18 -8.19 -6.87 -15.22
CA ILE A 18 -7.84 -6.05 -14.04
C ILE A 18 -6.39 -6.27 -13.62
N GLY A 19 -5.69 -5.20 -13.27
CA GLY A 19 -4.34 -5.25 -12.70
C GLY A 19 -4.05 -4.02 -11.85
N PHE A 20 -2.92 -4.00 -11.15
CA PHE A 20 -2.47 -2.80 -10.45
C PHE A 20 -2.19 -1.66 -11.43
N TYR A 21 -2.60 -0.45 -11.05
CA TYR A 21 -2.35 0.73 -11.87
C TYR A 21 -0.85 1.06 -11.86
N TYR A 22 -0.21 0.83 -13.00
CA TYR A 22 1.26 0.85 -13.13
C TYR A 22 1.92 2.16 -12.70
N LYS A 23 1.22 3.31 -12.78
CA LYS A 23 1.79 4.63 -12.49
C LYS A 23 1.96 4.93 -11.00
N ASN A 24 1.09 4.40 -10.13
CA ASN A 24 1.10 4.76 -8.71
C ASN A 24 0.91 3.58 -7.75
N SER A 25 0.72 2.36 -8.28
CA SER A 25 0.42 1.18 -7.48
C SER A 25 1.32 -0.01 -7.82
N SER A 26 2.35 0.18 -8.63
CA SER A 26 3.42 -0.81 -8.81
C SER A 26 4.31 -0.90 -7.57
N HIS A 27 4.54 0.23 -6.91
CA HIS A 27 5.25 0.34 -5.64
C HIS A 27 4.66 1.46 -4.79
N VAL A 28 4.31 1.16 -3.55
CA VAL A 28 3.77 2.14 -2.58
C VAL A 28 4.48 2.04 -1.24
N THR A 29 4.40 3.10 -0.46
CA THR A 29 5.02 3.15 0.87
C THR A 29 3.97 3.48 1.92
N ALA A 30 4.01 2.77 3.03
CA ALA A 30 3.11 2.89 4.17
C ALA A 30 3.89 3.27 5.45
N ASP A 31 3.21 3.83 6.45
CA ASP A 31 3.78 4.27 7.72
C ASP A 31 2.66 4.27 8.77
N GLU A 32 2.71 3.34 9.72
CA GLU A 32 1.68 3.18 10.77
C GLU A 32 1.71 4.35 11.77
N ASP A 33 2.89 4.74 12.26
CA ASP A 33 3.09 5.89 13.17
C ASP A 33 2.49 7.20 12.64
N LYS A 34 2.48 7.38 11.32
CA LYS A 34 1.98 8.61 10.66
C LYS A 34 0.58 8.47 10.07
N GLY A 35 -0.10 7.36 10.31
CA GLY A 35 -1.43 7.09 9.77
C GLY A 35 -1.45 7.13 8.23
N ARG A 36 -0.37 6.67 7.58
CA ARG A 36 -0.23 6.63 6.12
C ARG A 36 -0.48 5.20 5.64
N PRO A 37 -1.71 4.87 5.21
CA PRO A 37 -2.04 3.51 4.79
C PRO A 37 -1.37 3.14 3.46
N ALA A 38 -1.23 1.84 3.22
CA ALA A 38 -0.83 1.30 1.92
C ALA A 38 -2.00 1.38 0.92
N ILE A 39 -2.12 2.48 0.20
CA ILE A 39 -3.19 2.70 -0.79
C ILE A 39 -2.79 2.11 -2.15
N LEU A 40 -3.59 1.18 -2.65
CA LEU A 40 -3.40 0.54 -3.96
C LEU A 40 -4.59 0.82 -4.87
N THR A 41 -4.31 1.10 -6.13
CA THR A 41 -5.29 1.34 -7.18
C THR A 41 -5.21 0.23 -8.22
N LEU A 42 -6.36 -0.35 -8.55
CA LEU A 42 -6.52 -1.28 -9.66
C LEU A 42 -7.08 -0.55 -10.89
N GLU A 43 -6.59 -0.93 -12.06
CA GLU A 43 -7.06 -0.47 -13.35
C GLU A 43 -7.75 -1.61 -14.09
N ARG A 44 -8.99 -1.35 -14.52
CA ARG A 44 -9.86 -2.27 -15.22
C ARG A 44 -10.01 -1.85 -16.68
N ARG A 45 -9.57 -2.72 -17.59
CA ARG A 45 -9.49 -2.48 -19.03
C ARG A 45 -10.47 -3.36 -19.80
N ASN A 46 -10.72 -2.97 -21.06
CA ASN A 46 -11.55 -3.65 -22.06
C ASN A 46 -13.06 -3.72 -21.77
N ALA A 47 -13.49 -3.96 -20.53
CA ALA A 47 -14.90 -3.97 -20.17
C ALA A 47 -15.15 -3.70 -18.67
N SER A 48 -16.30 -3.12 -18.35
CA SER A 48 -16.72 -2.79 -16.98
C SER A 48 -18.22 -3.02 -16.73
N TYR A 49 -18.84 -3.97 -17.44
CA TYR A 49 -20.31 -4.10 -17.49
C TYR A 49 -20.98 -4.42 -16.14
N GLY A 50 -20.33 -5.17 -15.25
CA GLY A 50 -20.86 -5.47 -13.91
C GLY A 50 -19.88 -5.11 -12.79
N THR A 51 -20.34 -5.24 -11.55
CA THR A 51 -19.47 -5.21 -10.38
C THR A 51 -18.47 -6.35 -10.47
N LEU A 52 -17.20 -6.05 -10.24
CA LEU A 52 -16.09 -6.98 -10.23
C LEU A 52 -15.56 -7.10 -8.81
N THR A 53 -15.56 -8.33 -8.28
CA THR A 53 -14.84 -8.65 -7.03
C THR A 53 -13.46 -9.15 -7.36
N VAL A 54 -12.44 -8.59 -6.72
CA VAL A 54 -11.03 -8.94 -6.89
C VAL A 54 -10.49 -9.37 -5.53
N PHE A 55 -9.99 -10.59 -5.44
CA PHE A 55 -9.37 -11.14 -4.24
C PHE A 55 -7.86 -10.90 -4.28
N TRP A 56 -7.29 -10.52 -3.15
CA TRP A 56 -5.86 -10.28 -3.02
C TRP A 56 -5.26 -11.00 -1.82
N LYS A 57 -3.95 -11.21 -1.87
CA LYS A 57 -3.15 -11.79 -0.78
C LYS A 57 -1.81 -11.09 -0.65
N ALA A 58 -1.45 -10.67 0.56
CA ALA A 58 -0.12 -10.20 0.90
C ALA A 58 0.84 -11.37 1.13
N LYS A 59 2.06 -11.26 0.62
CA LYS A 59 3.14 -12.25 0.75
C LYS A 59 4.47 -11.53 0.91
N ILE A 60 5.37 -12.08 1.70
CA ILE A 60 6.73 -11.54 1.79
C ILE A 60 7.54 -11.98 0.57
N GLN A 61 8.37 -11.08 0.04
CA GLN A 61 9.29 -11.37 -1.05
C GLN A 61 10.70 -11.59 -0.47
N ARG A 62 11.32 -12.76 -0.72
CA ARG A 62 12.75 -12.98 -0.45
C ARG A 62 13.48 -13.19 -1.77
N GLY A 63 14.34 -12.23 -2.14
CA GLY A 63 15.14 -12.30 -3.37
C GLY A 63 14.40 -11.84 -4.64
N SER A 64 15.09 -11.94 -5.78
CA SER A 64 14.61 -11.42 -7.06
C SER A 64 13.55 -12.28 -7.74
N ASP A 65 13.49 -13.58 -7.46
CA ASP A 65 12.70 -14.52 -8.28
C ASP A 65 11.98 -15.64 -7.51
N GLU A 66 11.90 -15.57 -6.17
CA GLU A 66 11.25 -16.61 -5.38
C GLU A 66 10.15 -16.03 -4.48
N VAL A 67 8.90 -16.17 -4.92
CA VAL A 67 7.73 -16.07 -4.04
C VAL A 67 7.74 -17.32 -3.17
N VAL A 68 8.58 -17.33 -2.14
CA VAL A 68 8.70 -18.44 -1.22
C VAL A 68 7.38 -18.59 -0.48
N SER A 69 6.71 -19.71 -0.73
CA SER A 69 5.62 -20.18 0.10
C SER A 69 6.16 -20.49 1.49
N GLU A 70 5.38 -20.05 2.47
CA GLU A 70 5.39 -20.45 3.88
C GLU A 70 6.31 -19.64 4.82
N GLN A 71 5.61 -18.81 5.60
CA GLN A 71 5.87 -18.62 7.03
C GLN A 71 6.94 -17.60 7.43
N LEU A 72 6.88 -16.40 6.85
CA LEU A 72 7.01 -15.22 7.70
C LEU A 72 5.64 -14.58 7.79
N ASP A 73 5.16 -14.43 9.01
CA ASP A 73 3.80 -14.04 9.27
C ASP A 73 3.69 -12.51 9.19
N LEU A 74 2.88 -12.01 8.26
CA LEU A 74 2.55 -10.58 8.20
C LEU A 74 1.48 -10.21 9.22
N THR A 75 1.01 -11.14 10.06
CA THR A 75 0.01 -10.86 11.11
C THR A 75 0.49 -9.88 12.17
N THR A 76 1.79 -9.66 12.33
CA THR A 76 2.31 -8.59 13.19
C THR A 76 2.32 -7.23 12.49
N GLN A 77 2.28 -7.20 11.14
CA GLN A 77 2.35 -5.97 10.34
C GLN A 77 0.98 -5.52 9.83
N LEU A 78 0.08 -6.47 9.59
CA LEU A 78 -1.17 -6.28 8.88
C LEU A 78 -2.32 -6.90 9.67
N GLU A 79 -3.44 -6.17 9.79
CA GLU A 79 -4.67 -6.73 10.38
C GLU A 79 -5.22 -7.88 9.54
N ARG A 80 -5.04 -7.81 8.22
CA ARG A 80 -5.49 -8.81 7.26
C ARG A 80 -4.44 -9.01 6.17
N VAL A 81 -4.10 -10.27 5.93
CA VAL A 81 -3.21 -10.68 4.84
C VAL A 81 -3.95 -11.07 3.57
N THR A 82 -5.28 -11.18 3.63
CA THR A 82 -6.16 -11.48 2.49
C THR A 82 -7.47 -10.74 2.67
N ASP A 83 -7.98 -10.16 1.60
CA ASP A 83 -9.31 -9.55 1.55
C ASP A 83 -9.78 -9.49 0.08
N ASP A 84 -10.91 -8.84 -0.15
CA ASP A 84 -11.41 -8.53 -1.48
C ASP A 84 -11.72 -7.04 -1.67
N VAL A 85 -11.75 -6.63 -2.94
CA VAL A 85 -12.12 -5.27 -3.35
C VAL A 85 -13.18 -5.34 -4.44
N HIS A 86 -14.18 -4.47 -4.33
CA HIS A 86 -15.24 -4.34 -5.32
C HIS A 86 -15.01 -3.13 -6.22
N CYS A 87 -14.95 -3.37 -7.52
CA CYS A 87 -14.96 -2.33 -8.54
C CYS A 87 -16.36 -2.29 -9.15
N ALA A 88 -17.08 -1.18 -8.98
CA ALA A 88 -18.48 -1.07 -9.42
C ALA A 88 -18.62 -1.20 -10.95
N ALA A 89 -19.83 -1.47 -11.42
CA ALA A 89 -20.14 -1.41 -12.84
C ALA A 89 -19.82 -0.01 -13.40
N GLY A 90 -19.18 0.06 -14.57
CA GLY A 90 -18.70 1.30 -15.19
C GLY A 90 -17.41 1.86 -14.58
N GLN A 91 -16.93 1.32 -13.45
CA GLN A 91 -15.73 1.83 -12.79
C GLN A 91 -14.46 1.19 -13.38
N HIS A 92 -13.59 2.04 -13.91
CA HIS A 92 -12.30 1.65 -14.48
C HIS A 92 -11.14 1.71 -13.48
N PHE A 93 -11.29 2.46 -12.39
CA PHE A 93 -10.28 2.58 -11.33
C PHE A 93 -10.92 2.38 -9.98
N CYS A 94 -10.42 1.43 -9.19
CA CYS A 94 -10.89 1.14 -7.84
C CYS A 94 -9.71 1.11 -6.89
N THR A 95 -9.88 1.74 -5.73
CA THR A 95 -8.81 1.94 -4.76
C THR A 95 -9.17 1.22 -3.47
N PHE A 96 -8.19 0.60 -2.85
CA PHE A 96 -8.32 -0.03 -1.53
C PHE A 96 -7.05 0.21 -0.72
N SER A 97 -7.16 0.09 0.60
CA SER A 97 -6.03 0.12 1.51
C SER A 97 -5.73 -1.28 2.04
N VAL A 98 -4.45 -1.65 2.10
CA VAL A 98 -4.04 -2.80 2.92
C VAL A 98 -4.08 -2.35 4.39
N PRO A 99 -4.82 -3.04 5.27
CA PRO A 99 -4.95 -2.64 6.67
C PRO A 99 -3.67 -2.97 7.44
N LEU A 100 -3.04 -1.95 8.01
CA LEU A 100 -1.81 -2.06 8.82
C LEU A 100 -2.19 -2.34 10.27
N PHE A 101 -1.38 -3.12 10.98
CA PHE A 101 -1.55 -3.39 12.40
C PHE A 101 -0.71 -2.40 13.22
N ASP A 102 -1.31 -1.28 13.60
CA ASP A 102 -0.66 -0.23 14.41
C ASP A 102 -0.52 -0.69 15.88
N ASP A 103 0.70 -0.90 16.35
CA ASP A 103 0.99 -1.25 17.73
C ASP A 103 2.05 -0.34 18.40
N ALA A 104 2.87 -0.87 19.30
CA ALA A 104 3.91 -0.10 20.01
C ALA A 104 5.25 -0.88 20.05
N VAL A 105 5.36 -1.90 19.20
CA VAL A 105 6.49 -2.80 19.10
C VAL A 105 7.46 -2.20 18.08
N PRO A 106 8.74 -1.97 18.46
CA PRO A 106 9.71 -1.42 17.52
C PRO A 106 9.98 -2.35 16.33
N GLU A 107 9.64 -1.88 15.13
CA GLU A 107 9.74 -2.68 13.91
C GLU A 107 10.66 -2.04 12.86
N ASN A 108 11.37 -2.91 12.15
CA ASN A 108 12.24 -2.49 11.05
C ASN A 108 11.42 -2.33 9.77
N GLU A 109 11.98 -1.59 8.82
CA GLU A 109 11.40 -1.49 7.48
C GLU A 109 11.22 -2.88 6.87
N THR A 110 9.98 -3.15 6.43
CA THR A 110 9.58 -4.45 5.88
C THR A 110 8.97 -4.24 4.51
N SER A 111 9.40 -5.06 3.53
CA SER A 111 8.84 -5.05 2.17
C SER A 111 8.09 -6.35 1.89
N PHE A 112 6.88 -6.22 1.36
CA PHE A 112 6.04 -7.33 0.95
C PHE A 112 5.35 -7.03 -0.39
N VAL A 113 4.79 -8.07 -1.00
CA VAL A 113 4.01 -7.96 -2.24
C VAL A 113 2.54 -8.24 -1.98
N VAL A 114 1.68 -7.50 -2.65
CA VAL A 114 0.25 -7.78 -2.75
C VAL A 114 0.01 -8.42 -4.11
N GLU A 115 -0.57 -9.62 -4.10
CA GLU A 115 -0.89 -10.39 -5.29
C GLU A 115 -2.40 -10.42 -5.52
N LEU A 116 -2.83 -10.15 -6.75
CA LEU A 116 -4.19 -10.47 -7.19
C LEU A 116 -4.31 -11.98 -7.44
N THR A 117 -5.14 -12.65 -6.64
CA THR A 117 -5.24 -14.13 -6.63
C THR A 117 -6.39 -14.64 -7.48
N GLN A 118 -7.55 -13.98 -7.40
CA GLN A 118 -8.76 -14.40 -8.08
C GLN A 118 -9.65 -13.20 -8.41
N VAL A 119 -10.47 -13.34 -9.44
CA VAL A 119 -11.50 -12.37 -9.81
C VAL A 119 -12.85 -13.07 -9.99
N SER A 120 -13.95 -12.33 -9.79
CA SER A 120 -15.29 -12.81 -10.09
C SER A 120 -15.45 -13.18 -11.58
N PRO A 121 -16.38 -14.08 -11.93
CA PRO A 121 -16.55 -14.57 -13.30
C PRO A 121 -16.66 -13.46 -14.35
N GLY A 122 -16.12 -13.73 -15.54
CA GLY A 122 -16.16 -12.79 -16.65
C GLY A 122 -15.06 -11.74 -16.64
N ALA A 123 -14.19 -11.72 -15.64
CA ALA A 123 -12.96 -10.95 -15.67
C ALA A 123 -11.73 -11.87 -15.71
N VAL A 124 -10.58 -11.27 -15.98
CA VAL A 124 -9.27 -11.94 -15.87
C VAL A 124 -8.24 -10.99 -15.24
N VAL A 125 -7.28 -11.53 -14.50
CA VAL A 125 -6.15 -10.76 -13.96
C VAL A 125 -5.14 -10.49 -15.09
N ASP A 126 -4.61 -9.27 -15.18
CA ASP A 126 -3.47 -8.94 -16.01
C ASP A 126 -2.19 -9.56 -15.41
N PRO A 127 -1.56 -10.54 -16.07
CA PRO A 127 -0.36 -11.18 -15.54
C PRO A 127 0.82 -10.20 -15.39
N THR A 128 0.85 -9.11 -16.18
CA THR A 128 1.92 -8.11 -16.13
C THR A 128 1.78 -7.15 -14.95
N HIS A 129 0.56 -6.97 -14.44
CA HIS A 129 0.24 -6.08 -13.33
C HIS A 129 -0.44 -6.84 -12.19
N ARG A 130 -0.05 -8.10 -11.97
CA ARG A 130 -0.61 -8.97 -10.94
C ARG A 130 -0.10 -8.66 -9.53
N PHE A 131 1.07 -8.03 -9.43
CA PHE A 131 1.77 -7.78 -8.18
C PHE A 131 1.99 -6.28 -7.96
N ALA A 132 1.90 -5.86 -6.70
CA ALA A 132 2.31 -4.55 -6.23
C ALA A 132 3.24 -4.72 -5.03
N THR A 133 4.33 -3.95 -4.99
CA THR A 133 5.22 -3.93 -3.83
C THR A 133 4.77 -2.87 -2.83
N VAL A 134 4.77 -3.23 -1.56
CA VAL A 134 4.51 -2.32 -0.44
C VAL A 134 5.73 -2.31 0.46
N THR A 135 6.27 -1.13 0.72
CA THR A 135 7.29 -0.91 1.75
C THR A 135 6.62 -0.28 2.97
N LEU A 136 6.54 -1.03 4.06
CA LEU A 136 6.16 -0.50 5.36
C LEU A 136 7.41 0.11 6.01
N LEU A 137 7.37 1.40 6.27
CA LEU A 137 8.48 2.10 6.92
C LEU A 137 8.65 1.61 8.35
N ARG A 138 9.87 1.76 8.87
CA ARG A 138 10.16 1.57 10.30
C ARG A 138 9.18 2.35 11.19
N SER A 139 8.80 1.76 12.30
CA SER A 139 7.88 2.30 13.31
C SER A 139 8.43 2.15 14.72
N ASP A 140 7.87 2.89 15.68
CA ASP A 140 8.14 2.71 17.12
C ASP A 140 9.62 2.81 17.55
N HIS A 141 10.43 3.51 16.76
CA HIS A 141 11.85 3.76 17.03
C HIS A 141 12.67 2.47 17.24
N PRO A 142 12.93 1.65 16.19
CA PRO A 142 13.67 0.39 16.33
C PRO A 142 15.13 0.57 16.76
N SER A 143 15.68 1.78 16.57
CA SER A 143 17.02 2.17 17.02
C SER A 143 17.02 2.93 18.37
N GLY A 144 15.87 3.04 19.02
CA GLY A 144 15.66 3.86 20.21
C GLY A 144 15.66 5.37 19.93
N MET A 145 15.32 6.16 20.95
CA MET A 145 15.33 7.62 20.88
C MET A 145 16.32 8.19 21.90
N VAL A 146 17.26 9.00 21.42
CA VAL A 146 18.16 9.80 22.27
C VAL A 146 17.70 11.25 22.20
N GLN A 147 17.35 11.82 23.35
CA GLN A 147 16.90 13.21 23.46
C GLN A 147 17.47 13.87 24.72
N PHE A 148 17.80 15.16 24.61
CA PHE A 148 18.21 15.95 25.77
C PHE A 148 17.02 16.15 26.71
N LYS A 149 17.24 15.94 28.01
CA LYS A 149 16.25 16.30 29.02
C LYS A 149 16.00 17.81 28.95
N ALA A 150 14.76 18.26 29.11
CA ALA A 150 14.40 19.68 29.02
C ALA A 150 15.24 20.59 29.94
N VAL A 151 15.64 20.07 31.10
CA VAL A 151 16.49 20.77 32.08
C VAL A 151 17.98 20.85 31.71
N SER A 152 18.42 20.16 30.65
CA SER A 152 19.81 20.18 30.18
C SER A 152 20.10 21.31 29.19
N ARG A 153 19.12 22.19 28.90
CA ARG A 153 19.29 23.32 28.00
C ARG A 153 20.05 24.47 28.68
N CYS A 154 21.37 24.39 28.72
CA CYS A 154 22.22 25.53 29.10
C CYS A 154 22.45 26.43 27.89
N VAL A 155 21.88 27.63 27.91
CA VAL A 155 22.18 28.69 26.93
C VAL A 155 23.19 29.62 27.57
N TYR A 156 24.43 29.61 27.08
CA TYR A 156 25.40 30.66 27.41
C TYR A 156 25.26 31.78 26.37
N PRO A 157 24.76 32.97 26.73
CA PRO A 157 24.85 34.10 25.83
C PRO A 157 26.34 34.46 25.66
N HIS A 158 26.83 34.39 24.42
CA HIS A 158 28.13 34.92 24.07
C HIS A 158 28.07 36.45 24.16
N SER A 159 28.48 37.00 25.30
CA SER A 159 28.64 38.45 25.44
C SER A 159 29.91 38.87 24.70
N THR A 160 29.76 39.58 23.59
CA THR A 160 30.87 40.31 22.96
C THR A 160 31.31 41.44 23.91
N LEU A 161 32.40 41.22 24.64
CA LEU A 161 33.05 42.28 25.41
C LEU A 161 33.62 43.31 24.43
N ARG A 162 32.93 44.44 24.26
CA ARG A 162 33.51 45.65 23.67
C ARG A 162 34.48 46.25 24.69
N LEU A 163 35.77 46.24 24.37
CA LEU A 163 36.77 46.99 25.13
C LEU A 163 36.54 48.51 24.97
N PRO A 164 36.65 49.32 26.03
CA PRO A 164 36.53 50.77 25.92
C PRO A 164 37.73 51.38 25.19
N HIS A 165 37.44 52.21 24.20
CA HIS A 165 38.42 53.01 23.46
C HIS A 165 38.80 54.24 24.28
N PHE A 166 40.05 54.32 24.75
CA PHE A 166 40.59 55.52 25.37
C PHE A 166 41.21 56.43 24.30
N THR A 167 40.61 57.61 24.07
CA THR A 167 41.24 58.71 23.33
C THR A 167 42.05 59.58 24.29
N THR A 168 43.27 59.94 23.91
CA THR A 168 44.04 61.06 24.48
C THR A 168 43.97 62.23 23.52
#